data_AF-A0A8C0I6E2-F1
#
_entry.id   AF-A0A8C0I6E2-F1
#
_cell.length_a   1.000
_cell.length_b   1.000
_cell.length_c   1.000
_cell.angle_alpha   90.00
_cell.angle_beta   90.00
_cell.angle_gamma   90.00
#
_symmetry.space_group_name_H-M   'P 1'
#
loop_
_entity.id
_entity.type
_entity.pdbx_description
1 polymer ?
#
loop_
_entity_poly.entity_id
_entity_poly.type
_entity_poly.pdbx_seq_one_letter_code
_entity_poly.pdbx_strand_id
1 'polypeptide(L)' 'MSSYKHFHALQRLAEQLKLEAGVERIKVSQAAAELQQYCMQNACKEALLVGVPARSNPFREPRSCALL' A
#
# COMPACT_ATOMS: atom_id res chain seq x y z
N MET A 1 -7.80 7.74 -43.49
CA MET A 1 -7.55 8.55 -42.27
C MET A 1 -7.51 7.74 -40.97
N SER A 2 -8.28 6.64 -40.81
CA SER A 2 -8.26 5.80 -39.59
C SER A 2 -6.93 5.05 -39.35
N SER A 3 -6.31 4.52 -40.41
CA SER A 3 -5.03 3.79 -40.33
C SER A 3 -3.86 4.62 -39.76
N TYR A 4 -3.78 5.91 -40.14
CA TYR A 4 -2.78 6.85 -39.60
C TYR A 4 -2.93 7.07 -38.08
N LYS A 5 -4.17 7.14 -37.56
CA LYS A 5 -4.41 7.27 -36.11
C LYS A 5 -3.93 6.03 -35.35
N HIS A 6 -4.14 4.85 -35.93
CA HIS A 6 -3.68 3.59 -35.35
C HIS A 6 -2.14 3.49 -35.32
N PHE A 7 -1.49 3.92 -36.40
CA PHE A 7 -0.03 4.00 -36.46
C PHE A 7 0.55 4.91 -35.37
N HIS A 8 0.01 6.12 -35.20
CA HIS A 8 0.46 7.04 -34.15
C HIS A 8 0.16 6.55 -32.72
N ALA A 9 -0.90 5.77 -32.53
CA ALA A 9 -1.18 5.14 -31.24
C ALA A 9 -0.15 4.05 -30.91
N LEU A 10 0.20 3.20 -31.91
CA LEU A 10 1.23 2.17 -31.76
C LEU A 10 2.61 2.77 -31.52
N GLN A 11 2.95 3.86 -32.21
CA GLN A 11 4.21 4.55 -31.99
C GLN A 11 4.31 5.06 -30.54
N ARG A 12 3.27 5.73 -30.04
CA ARG A 12 3.23 6.20 -28.64
C ARG A 12 3.32 5.06 -27.63
N LEU A 13 2.64 3.93 -27.90
CA LEU A 13 2.73 2.75 -27.05
C LEU A 13 4.15 2.17 -27.04
N ALA A 14 4.81 2.10 -28.19
CA ALA A 14 6.19 1.60 -28.27
C ALA A 14 7.17 2.52 -27.55
N GLU A 15 6.99 3.84 -27.63
CA GLU A 15 7.77 4.82 -26.87
C GLU A 15 7.55 4.64 -25.36
N GLN A 16 6.31 4.46 -24.92
CA GLN A 16 5.97 4.19 -23.51
C GLN A 16 6.62 2.89 -23.00
N LEU A 17 6.53 1.81 -23.76
CA LEU A 17 7.11 0.52 -23.37
C LEU A 17 8.64 0.57 -23.29
N LYS A 18 9.31 1.39 -24.13
CA LYS A 18 10.77 1.60 -24.01
C LYS A 18 11.14 2.27 -22.69
N LEU A 19 10.33 3.24 -22.24
CA LEU A 19 10.54 3.89 -20.95
C LEU A 19 10.33 2.90 -19.79
N GLU A 20 9.24 2.13 -19.82
CA GLU A 20 8.93 1.13 -18.77
C GLU A 20 9.95 -0.02 -18.73
N ALA A 21 10.48 -0.42 -19.89
CA ALA A 21 11.53 -1.43 -19.97
C ALA A 21 12.82 -0.95 -19.29
N GLY A 22 13.14 0.35 -19.42
CA GLY A 22 14.31 0.98 -18.83
C GLY A 22 14.22 1.28 -17.33
N VAL A 23 13.11 0.92 -16.67
CA VAL A 23 13.00 1.07 -15.21
C VAL A 23 13.89 0.04 -14.52
N GLU A 24 14.83 0.53 -13.72
CA GLU A 24 15.67 -0.29 -12.85
C GLU A 24 14.82 -1.02 -11.80
N ARG A 25 15.00 -2.34 -11.72
CA ARG A 25 14.24 -3.21 -10.80
C ARG A 25 15.15 -3.72 -9.71
N ILE A 26 14.60 -3.82 -8.50
CA ILE A 26 15.25 -4.53 -7.39
C ILE A 26 14.84 -6.01 -7.38
N LYS A 27 15.60 -6.84 -6.67
CA LYS A 27 15.24 -8.24 -6.48
C LYS A 27 13.95 -8.35 -5.67
N VAL A 28 13.07 -9.26 -6.06
CA VAL A 28 11.82 -9.52 -5.32
C VAL A 28 12.09 -9.91 -3.86
N SER A 29 13.16 -10.67 -3.61
CA SER A 29 13.57 -11.02 -2.24
C SER A 29 13.95 -9.80 -1.40
N GLN A 30 14.57 -8.78 -2.00
CA GLN A 30 14.90 -7.54 -1.32
C GLN A 30 13.64 -6.74 -1.01
N ALA A 31 12.76 -6.54 -2.00
CA ALA A 31 11.48 -5.86 -1.80
C ALA A 31 10.64 -6.53 -0.70
N ALA A 32 10.59 -7.86 -0.68
CA ALA A 32 9.86 -8.62 0.33
C ALA A 32 10.47 -8.43 1.73
N ALA A 33 11.79 -8.43 1.86
CA ALA A 33 12.47 -8.20 3.14
C ALA A 33 12.23 -6.78 3.66
N GLU A 34 12.29 -5.76 2.79
CA GLU A 34 12.01 -4.37 3.14
C GLU A 34 10.57 -4.19 3.62
N LEU A 35 9.60 -4.81 2.93
CA LEU A 35 8.19 -4.81 3.34
C LEU A 35 8.00 -5.51 4.69
N GLN A 36 8.60 -6.69 4.88
CA GLN A 36 8.53 -7.40 6.15
C GLN A 36 9.10 -6.57 7.30
N GLN A 37 10.27 -5.97 7.09
CA GLN A 37 10.92 -5.12 8.08
C GLN A 37 10.03 -3.93 8.44
N TYR A 38 9.43 -3.27 7.45
CA TYR A 38 8.49 -2.17 7.69
C TYR A 38 7.31 -2.62 8.54
N CYS A 39 6.67 -3.75 8.20
CA CYS A 39 5.58 -4.30 8.99
C CYS A 39 6.00 -4.59 10.43
N MET A 40 7.15 -5.25 10.64
CA MET A 40 7.64 -5.59 11.98
C MET A 40 7.94 -4.36 12.84
N GLN A 41 8.52 -3.31 12.26
CA GLN A 41 8.83 -2.06 12.98
C GLN A 41 7.58 -1.30 13.41
N ASN A 42 6.48 -1.44 12.66
CA ASN A 42 5.23 -0.73 12.92
C ASN A 42 4.17 -1.58 13.62
N ALA A 43 4.34 -2.90 13.67
CA ALA A 43 3.39 -3.85 14.24
C ALA A 43 2.94 -3.47 15.65
N CYS A 44 3.87 -3.10 16.54
CA CYS A 44 3.54 -2.74 17.92
C CYS A 44 2.70 -1.46 18.08
N LYS A 45 2.65 -0.63 17.03
CA LYS A 45 1.88 0.62 17.01
C LYS A 45 0.53 0.45 16.31
N GLU A 46 0.31 -0.69 15.67
CA GLU A 46 -0.86 -0.95 14.85
C GLU A 46 -1.99 -1.49 15.73
N ALA A 47 -2.95 -0.63 16.02
CA ALA A 47 -4.04 -0.87 16.96
C ALA A 47 -4.87 -2.12 16.64
N LEU A 48 -5.01 -2.49 15.37
CA LEU A 48 -5.80 -3.64 14.95
C LEU A 48 -5.02 -4.96 15.11
N LEU A 49 -3.70 -4.92 15.01
CA LEU A 49 -2.83 -6.07 15.19
C LEU A 49 -2.56 -6.40 16.66
N VAL A 50 -2.18 -5.40 17.47
CA VAL A 50 -1.87 -5.64 18.90
C VAL A 50 -3.09 -5.48 19.82
N GLY A 51 -4.18 -4.92 19.29
CA GLY A 51 -5.32 -4.51 20.09
C GLY A 51 -5.05 -3.22 20.86
N VAL A 52 -6.13 -2.54 21.23
CA VAL A 52 -6.06 -1.35 22.09
C VAL A 52 -6.70 -1.65 23.44
N PRO A 53 -6.11 -1.17 24.55
CA PRO A 53 -6.78 -1.21 25.84
C PRO A 53 -8.19 -0.59 25.76
N ALA A 54 -9.16 -1.18 26.47
CA ALA A 54 -10.53 -0.69 26.43
C ALA A 54 -10.65 0.80 26.76
N ARG A 55 -9.79 1.34 27.64
CA ARG A 55 -9.80 2.78 28.00
C ARG A 55 -9.33 3.70 26.87
N SER A 56 -8.43 3.24 26.00
CA SER A 56 -7.92 4.01 24.86
C SER A 56 -8.70 3.76 23.57
N ASN A 57 -9.67 2.84 23.57
CA ASN A 57 -10.53 2.59 22.43
C ASN A 57 -11.61 3.70 22.34
N PRO A 58 -11.59 4.56 21.30
CA PRO A 58 -12.57 5.63 21.14
C PRO A 58 -13.99 5.13 20.81
N PHE A 59 -14.12 3.87 20.38
CA PHE A 59 -15.42 3.25 20.06
C PHE A 59 -16.02 2.45 21.22
N ARG A 60 -15.41 2.54 22.41
CA ARG A 60 -15.91 1.82 23.57
C ARG A 60 -17.23 2.43 24.06
N GLU A 61 -18.19 1.57 24.40
CA GLU A 61 -19.42 1.97 25.10
C GLU A 61 -19.12 2.65 26.44
N PRO A 62 -19.76 3.80 26.74
CA PRO A 62 -19.64 4.45 28.04
C PRO A 62 -20.04 3.46 29.14
N ARG A 63 -19.19 3.28 30.16
CA ARG A 63 -19.62 2.54 31.34
C ARG A 63 -20.73 3.34 32.03
N SER A 64 -21.94 2.80 32.10
CA SER A 64 -22.96 3.32 33.02
C SER A 64 -22.48 3.04 34.45
N CYS A 65 -21.95 4.06 35.13
CA CYS A 65 -21.81 3.97 36.58
C CYS A 65 -23.21 4.14 37.19
N ALA A 66 -23.76 3.06 37.74
CA ALA A 66 -24.81 3.22 38.75
C ALA A 66 -24.12 3.73 40.01
N LEU A 67 -24.38 4.99 40.38
CA LEU A 67 -24.07 5.49 41.72
C LEU A 67 -25.04 4.78 42.67
N LEU A 68 -24.50 3.91 43.53
CA LEU A 68 -25.21 3.37 44.70
C LEU A 68 -24.93 4.25 45.91
#